data_AF-A0A0C9PRZ5-F1
#
_entry.id   AF-A0A0C9PRZ5-F1
#
_cell.length_a   1.000
_cell.length_b   1.000
_cell.length_c   1.000
_cell.angle_alpha   90.00
_cell.angle_beta   90.00
_cell.angle_gamma   90.00
#
_symmetry.space_group_name_H-M   'P 1'
#
loop_
_entity.id
_entity.type
_entity.pdbx_description
1 polymer ?
#
loop_
_entity_poly.entity_id
_entity_poly.type
_entity_poly.pdbx_seq_one_letter_code
_entity_poly.pdbx_strand_id
1 'polypeptide(L)'
;MASAADKLHYDNYAFSTDRESSVERIFTEENRLSTSKKLTKKSVHEELTDASFDMVSNSIDRNKENELDSCAKTSIENTGSSKKQSESPRRENFALFDAEILEDKEYRQRIKNRIKHMIPRERNYDTHHLSTILRVYLKKELVLSTFTSVRAKNEKVPLKDTHFYKCLLSVHTRVLGENMSEQKFRVHLKASLNSAKDWDGGRAFRRG
;
A
#
# COMPACT_ATOMS: atom_id res chain seq x y z
N MET A 1 5.01 -55.70 55.05
CA MET A 1 6.01 -55.81 53.97
C MET A 1 5.87 -54.57 53.09
N ALA A 2 6.99 -53.83 52.90
CA ALA A 2 7.11 -52.54 52.21
C ALA A 2 6.64 -52.62 50.74
N SER A 3 5.81 -51.71 50.20
CA SER A 3 5.95 -50.27 49.90
C SER A 3 7.09 -49.96 48.91
N ALA A 4 6.75 -49.93 47.62
CA ALA A 4 7.59 -49.48 46.51
C ALA A 4 6.90 -48.28 45.85
N ALA A 5 7.14 -47.09 46.39
CA ALA A 5 6.81 -45.82 45.75
C ALA A 5 8.15 -45.16 45.38
N ASP A 6 8.57 -45.38 44.13
CA ASP A 6 9.75 -44.73 43.56
C ASP A 6 9.49 -43.23 43.41
N LYS A 7 10.22 -42.46 44.21
CA LYS A 7 10.30 -41.00 44.13
C LYS A 7 11.25 -40.64 42.98
N LEU A 8 10.71 -40.26 41.84
CA LEU A 8 11.48 -39.56 40.81
C LEU A 8 11.74 -38.13 41.27
N HIS A 9 12.97 -37.88 41.73
CA HIS A 9 13.49 -36.54 41.98
C HIS A 9 13.72 -35.85 40.63
N TYR A 10 12.91 -34.84 40.32
CA TYR A 10 13.20 -33.91 39.23
C TYR A 10 14.12 -32.83 39.78
N ASP A 11 15.37 -32.82 39.32
CA ASP A 11 16.27 -31.69 39.55
C ASP A 11 15.75 -30.50 38.75
N ASN A 12 15.46 -29.41 39.47
CA ASN A 12 15.18 -28.10 38.90
C ASN A 12 16.39 -27.64 38.09
N TYR A 13 16.32 -27.77 36.77
CA TYR A 13 17.19 -27.03 35.86
C TYR A 13 16.92 -25.54 36.02
N ALA A 14 17.66 -24.91 36.93
CA ALA A 14 17.86 -23.48 36.98
C ALA A 14 18.70 -23.08 35.77
N PHE A 15 18.05 -22.58 34.72
CA PHE A 15 18.74 -21.82 33.68
C PHE A 15 19.22 -20.51 34.30
N SER A 16 20.49 -20.52 34.71
CA SER A 16 21.24 -19.35 35.14
C SER A 16 21.28 -18.33 34.00
N THR A 17 20.67 -17.19 34.28
CA THR A 17 20.94 -15.91 33.65
C THR A 17 22.39 -15.54 33.93
N ASP A 18 23.26 -15.59 32.94
CA ASP A 18 24.42 -14.69 32.88
C ASP A 18 25.04 -14.67 31.49
N ARG A 19 24.72 -13.60 30.75
CA ARG A 19 25.62 -13.06 29.72
C ARG A 19 25.44 -11.56 29.64
N GLU A 20 25.67 -10.89 30.76
CA GLU A 20 26.14 -9.52 30.76
C GLU A 20 27.53 -9.51 30.09
N SER A 21 27.56 -9.25 28.78
CA SER A 21 28.79 -8.94 28.08
C SER A 21 28.95 -7.44 28.05
N SER A 22 29.77 -6.95 28.98
CA SER A 22 30.32 -5.61 29.03
C SER A 22 30.87 -5.15 27.68
N VAL A 23 30.29 -4.10 27.10
CA VAL A 23 30.97 -3.21 26.17
C VAL A 23 30.60 -1.77 26.56
N GLU A 24 31.14 -1.34 27.69
CA GLU A 24 31.37 0.07 27.93
C GLU A 24 32.55 0.48 27.04
N ARG A 25 32.28 1.23 25.97
CA ARG A 25 33.31 2.05 25.32
C ARG A 25 32.85 3.51 25.34
N ILE A 26 33.40 4.17 26.33
CA ILE A 26 33.72 5.58 26.46
C ILE A 26 33.95 6.22 25.07
N PHE A 27 33.13 7.21 24.72
CA PHE A 27 33.52 8.30 23.82
C PHE A 27 33.10 9.61 24.47
N THR A 28 33.98 10.09 25.36
CA THR A 28 34.03 11.48 25.78
C THR A 28 34.58 12.34 24.66
N GLU A 29 33.93 13.49 24.48
CA GLU A 29 34.50 14.80 24.17
C GLU A 29 35.50 14.93 23.01
N GLU A 30 35.10 15.71 22.00
CA GLU A 30 35.84 16.88 21.46
C GLU A 30 35.49 17.08 19.97
N ASN A 31 34.53 17.96 19.68
CA ASN A 31 34.70 18.83 18.51
C ASN A 31 33.87 20.11 18.64
N ARG A 32 34.45 21.09 19.34
CA ARG A 32 34.03 22.48 19.31
C ARG A 32 34.42 23.09 17.96
N LEU A 33 33.44 23.72 17.31
CA LEU A 33 33.52 24.93 16.50
C LEU A 33 34.48 24.93 15.29
N SER A 34 33.92 25.15 14.10
CA SER A 34 34.31 26.30 13.26
C SER A 34 33.43 26.51 12.02
N THR A 35 32.87 27.72 11.98
CA THR A 35 32.82 28.65 10.83
C THR A 35 32.04 28.28 9.55
N SER A 36 30.87 28.92 9.45
CA SER A 36 30.48 29.81 8.35
C SER A 36 31.05 29.53 6.95
N LYS A 37 30.20 29.01 6.05
CA LYS A 37 30.17 29.48 4.65
C LYS A 37 28.74 29.71 4.19
N LYS A 38 28.46 30.98 3.91
CA LYS A 38 27.37 31.45 3.04
C LYS A 38 27.43 30.67 1.72
N LEU A 39 26.33 30.03 1.36
CA LEU A 39 25.99 29.78 -0.03
C LEU A 39 24.57 30.26 -0.27
N THR A 40 24.52 31.40 -0.94
CA THR A 40 23.34 32.05 -1.50
C THR A 40 22.86 31.33 -2.75
N LYS A 41 21.52 31.26 -2.89
CA LYS A 41 20.72 31.21 -4.14
C LYS A 41 20.86 29.88 -4.93
N LYS A 42 19.80 29.20 -5.37
CA LYS A 42 18.47 29.59 -5.86
C LYS A 42 17.69 28.28 -6.13
N SER A 43 16.36 28.37 -6.10
CA SER A 43 15.42 27.66 -7.01
C SER A 43 15.37 26.13 -6.88
N VAL A 44 14.28 25.45 -6.50
CA VAL A 44 12.88 25.58 -6.92
C VAL A 44 12.03 25.09 -5.75
N HIS A 45 11.19 25.99 -5.23
CA HIS A 45 10.09 25.63 -4.35
C HIS A 45 8.97 25.13 -5.28
N GLU A 46 8.96 23.82 -5.58
CA GLU A 46 7.78 23.21 -6.20
C GLU A 46 6.79 22.97 -5.06
N GLU A 47 5.98 24.00 -4.83
CA GLU A 47 4.78 23.95 -4.02
C GLU A 47 3.87 22.84 -4.56
N LEU A 48 3.89 21.68 -3.91
CA LEU A 48 2.82 20.69 -3.99
C LEU A 48 1.59 21.21 -3.23
N THR A 49 0.90 22.17 -3.82
CA THR A 49 -0.46 22.54 -3.44
C THR A 49 -1.46 21.52 -3.99
N ASP A 50 -1.39 20.28 -3.50
CA ASP A 50 -2.38 19.21 -3.79
C ASP A 50 -3.58 19.28 -2.82
N ALA A 51 -3.85 20.48 -2.29
CA ALA A 51 -4.87 20.77 -1.28
C ALA A 51 -6.22 21.24 -1.86
N SER A 52 -6.41 21.24 -3.18
CA SER A 52 -7.74 21.37 -3.77
C SER A 52 -8.34 19.98 -4.01
N PHE A 53 -8.84 19.37 -2.94
CA PHE A 53 -9.75 18.25 -3.06
C PHE A 53 -11.13 18.79 -2.78
N ASP A 54 -11.73 19.34 -3.83
CA ASP A 54 -13.08 19.89 -3.79
C ASP A 54 -14.04 18.90 -3.12
N MET A 55 -14.66 19.42 -2.08
CA MET A 55 -15.71 18.80 -1.28
C MET A 55 -17.03 18.79 -2.08
N VAL A 56 -17.03 18.26 -3.32
CA VAL A 56 -18.27 18.01 -4.06
C VAL A 56 -18.90 16.73 -3.50
N SER A 57 -19.52 16.86 -2.34
CA SER A 57 -20.52 15.94 -1.87
C SER A 57 -21.74 16.08 -2.78
N ASN A 58 -21.88 15.16 -3.73
CA ASN A 58 -23.13 14.95 -4.46
C ASN A 58 -24.22 14.52 -3.46
N SER A 59 -24.90 15.47 -2.84
CA SER A 59 -26.24 15.29 -2.31
C SER A 59 -27.21 15.26 -3.50
N ILE A 60 -27.33 14.09 -4.14
CA ILE A 60 -28.43 13.85 -5.07
C ILE A 60 -29.66 13.59 -4.22
N ASP A 61 -30.41 14.66 -3.97
CA ASP A 61 -31.80 14.60 -3.54
C ASP A 61 -32.59 13.81 -4.59
N ARG A 62 -32.87 12.55 -4.27
CA ARG A 62 -33.94 11.80 -4.93
C ARG A 62 -35.24 12.27 -4.31
N ASN A 63 -35.92 13.22 -4.96
CA ASN A 63 -37.37 13.36 -4.90
C ASN A 63 -37.83 14.41 -5.93
N LYS A 64 -38.36 13.92 -7.05
CA LYS A 64 -39.56 14.48 -7.70
C LYS A 64 -40.02 13.53 -8.79
N GLU A 65 -41.04 12.77 -8.43
CA GLU A 65 -42.05 12.30 -9.36
C GLU A 65 -42.54 13.49 -10.20
N ASN A 66 -42.60 13.32 -11.51
CA ASN A 66 -43.71 13.83 -12.32
C ASN A 66 -43.72 13.13 -13.67
N GLU A 67 -44.84 12.46 -13.85
CA GLU A 67 -45.40 11.84 -15.04
C GLU A 67 -45.67 12.87 -16.16
N LEU A 68 -45.42 12.42 -17.40
CA LEU A 68 -46.23 12.60 -18.63
C LEU A 68 -45.46 13.09 -19.88
N ASP A 69 -45.42 12.17 -20.85
CA ASP A 69 -45.51 12.30 -22.30
C ASP A 69 -45.00 13.57 -23.01
N SER A 70 -44.04 13.40 -23.92
CA SER A 70 -44.38 13.42 -25.36
C SER A 70 -43.17 13.14 -26.26
N CYS A 71 -43.52 12.55 -27.40
CA CYS A 71 -42.68 12.08 -28.48
C CYS A 71 -42.02 13.22 -29.26
N ALA A 72 -40.69 13.20 -29.40
CA ALA A 72 -40.00 13.81 -30.54
C ALA A 72 -38.68 13.07 -30.82
N LYS A 73 -38.65 12.40 -31.98
CA LYS A 73 -37.45 11.82 -32.57
C LYS A 73 -36.55 12.96 -33.07
N THR A 74 -35.38 13.12 -32.48
CA THR A 74 -34.25 13.79 -33.12
C THR A 74 -33.04 12.87 -33.05
N SER A 75 -32.72 12.30 -34.21
CA SER A 75 -31.47 11.61 -34.51
C SER A 75 -30.32 12.58 -34.29
N ILE A 76 -29.58 12.40 -33.19
CA ILE A 76 -28.32 13.09 -32.95
C ILE A 76 -27.22 12.04 -33.02
N GLU A 77 -26.25 12.36 -33.86
CA GLU A 77 -25.15 11.53 -34.32
C GLU A 77 -24.34 10.96 -33.15
N ASN A 78 -24.24 9.63 -33.14
CA ASN A 78 -23.32 8.87 -32.30
C ASN A 78 -21.87 9.22 -32.71
N THR A 79 -21.33 10.29 -32.15
CA THR A 79 -19.89 10.46 -32.05
C THR A 79 -19.38 9.42 -31.08
N GLY A 80 -18.60 8.48 -31.61
CA GLY A 80 -18.07 7.32 -30.92
C GLY A 80 -17.28 7.71 -29.67
N SER A 81 -17.98 7.79 -28.55
CA SER A 81 -17.37 7.72 -27.24
C SER A 81 -16.91 6.28 -27.07
N SER A 82 -15.67 6.01 -27.49
CA SER A 82 -14.97 4.79 -27.14
C SER A 82 -14.96 4.71 -25.62
N LYS A 83 -15.94 3.99 -25.06
CA LYS A 83 -15.86 3.38 -23.73
C LYS A 83 -14.58 2.57 -23.73
N LYS A 84 -13.46 3.20 -23.38
CA LYS A 84 -12.26 2.53 -22.88
C LYS A 84 -12.74 1.83 -21.63
N GLN A 85 -13.25 0.62 -21.81
CA GLN A 85 -13.46 -0.31 -20.73
C GLN A 85 -12.19 -0.29 -19.92
N SER A 86 -12.35 -0.05 -18.62
CA SER A 86 -11.31 -0.07 -17.62
C SER A 86 -10.73 -1.49 -17.55
N GLU A 87 -9.93 -1.87 -18.54
CA GLU A 87 -9.17 -3.10 -18.53
C GLU A 87 -8.13 -2.95 -17.43
N SER A 88 -8.20 -3.85 -16.46
CA SER A 88 -7.09 -4.09 -15.54
C SER A 88 -5.82 -4.33 -16.37
N PRO A 89 -4.67 -3.72 -15.98
CA PRO A 89 -3.47 -3.78 -16.80
C PRO A 89 -3.09 -5.24 -17.10
N ARG A 90 -2.95 -5.56 -18.39
CA ARG A 90 -2.45 -6.86 -18.87
C ARG A 90 -0.97 -6.99 -18.49
N ARG A 91 -0.50 -8.24 -18.40
CA ARG A 91 0.76 -8.69 -17.74
C ARG A 91 2.03 -7.96 -18.21
N GLU A 92 2.02 -7.41 -19.42
CA GLU A 92 3.25 -7.09 -20.14
C GLU A 92 3.82 -5.71 -19.81
N ASN A 93 3.06 -4.80 -19.19
CA ASN A 93 3.54 -3.43 -19.06
C ASN A 93 3.10 -2.75 -17.77
N PHE A 94 3.47 -3.33 -16.62
CA PHE A 94 3.40 -2.56 -15.37
C PHE A 94 4.18 -1.25 -15.47
N ALA A 95 5.30 -1.24 -16.22
CA ALA A 95 6.05 -0.02 -16.49
C ALA A 95 5.22 1.05 -17.22
N LEU A 96 4.41 0.67 -18.22
CA LEU A 96 3.50 1.62 -18.87
C LEU A 96 2.40 2.07 -17.92
N PHE A 97 1.86 1.18 -17.10
CA PHE A 97 0.87 1.54 -16.08
C PHE A 97 1.44 2.54 -15.06
N ASP A 98 2.67 2.33 -14.59
CA ASP A 98 3.33 3.23 -13.64
C ASP A 98 3.68 4.58 -14.28
N ALA A 99 4.07 4.56 -15.57
CA ALA A 99 4.28 5.76 -16.37
C ALA A 99 2.96 6.52 -16.62
N GLU A 100 1.86 5.83 -16.92
CA GLU A 100 0.54 6.45 -17.12
C GLU A 100 0.04 7.10 -15.82
N ILE A 101 0.31 6.50 -14.65
CA ILE A 101 0.06 7.14 -13.34
C ILE A 101 0.90 8.41 -13.19
N LEU A 102 2.14 8.42 -13.69
CA LEU A 102 3.02 9.59 -13.62
C LEU A 102 2.56 10.71 -14.55
N GLU A 103 2.21 10.39 -15.79
CA GLU A 103 1.93 11.35 -16.85
C GLU A 103 0.49 11.90 -16.78
N ASP A 104 -0.51 11.03 -16.59
CA ASP A 104 -1.93 11.41 -16.60
C ASP A 104 -2.44 11.68 -15.17
N LYS A 105 -2.63 12.97 -14.87
CA LYS A 105 -3.17 13.45 -13.58
C LYS A 105 -4.61 12.98 -13.35
N GLU A 106 -5.46 12.94 -14.38
CA GLU A 106 -6.86 12.51 -14.26
C GLU A 106 -6.94 11.01 -14.01
N TYR A 107 -6.12 10.22 -14.72
CA TYR A 107 -6.00 8.79 -14.47
C TYR A 107 -5.52 8.49 -13.05
N ARG A 108 -4.45 9.17 -12.60
CA ARG A 108 -3.99 9.08 -11.21
C ARG A 108 -5.11 9.39 -10.22
N GLN A 109 -5.89 10.44 -10.47
CA GLN A 109 -6.98 10.83 -9.57
C GLN A 109 -8.11 9.79 -9.54
N ARG A 110 -8.46 9.19 -10.69
CA ARG A 110 -9.43 8.08 -10.76
C ARG A 110 -8.95 6.88 -9.94
N ILE A 111 -7.67 6.52 -10.03
CA ILE A 111 -7.07 5.46 -9.22
C ILE A 111 -7.10 5.81 -7.73
N LYS A 112 -6.67 7.03 -7.36
CA LYS A 112 -6.72 7.51 -5.96
C LYS A 112 -8.13 7.40 -5.37
N ASN A 113 -9.14 7.85 -6.12
CA ASN A 113 -10.54 7.79 -5.71
C ASN A 113 -11.02 6.35 -5.56
N ARG A 114 -10.71 5.49 -6.53
CA ARG A 114 -11.08 4.06 -6.45
C ARG A 114 -10.45 3.38 -5.24
N ILE A 115 -9.16 3.61 -4.97
CA ILE A 115 -8.47 3.07 -3.79
C ILE A 115 -9.12 3.61 -2.52
N LYS A 116 -9.41 4.91 -2.45
CA LYS A 116 -10.07 5.55 -1.29
C LYS A 116 -11.39 4.86 -0.94
N HIS A 117 -12.18 4.47 -1.93
CA HIS A 117 -13.45 3.77 -1.71
C HIS A 117 -13.30 2.29 -1.33
N MET A 118 -12.12 1.70 -1.52
CA MET A 118 -11.82 0.32 -1.11
C MET A 118 -11.26 0.23 0.32
N ILE A 119 -10.82 1.35 0.90
CA ILE A 119 -10.30 1.40 2.26
C ILE A 119 -11.48 1.52 3.23
N PRO A 120 -11.69 0.57 4.15
CA PRO A 120 -12.69 0.71 5.18
C PRO A 120 -12.34 1.91 6.07
N ARG A 121 -13.36 2.69 6.47
CA ARG A 121 -13.18 3.80 7.40
C ARG A 121 -13.08 3.36 8.86
N GLU A 122 -13.14 2.05 9.10
CA GLU A 122 -13.03 1.46 10.42
C GLU A 122 -11.61 1.60 10.96
N ARG A 123 -11.47 1.65 12.29
CA ARG A 123 -10.18 1.88 12.96
C ARG A 123 -9.18 0.74 12.76
N ASN A 124 -9.66 -0.47 12.45
CA ASN A 124 -8.82 -1.66 12.34
C ASN A 124 -8.47 -1.92 10.88
N TYR A 125 -7.33 -1.38 10.44
CA TYR A 125 -6.82 -1.61 9.09
C TYR A 125 -6.11 -2.96 9.01
N ASP A 126 -6.80 -3.97 8.47
CA ASP A 126 -6.22 -5.30 8.27
C ASP A 126 -5.44 -5.44 6.96
N THR A 127 -4.46 -6.36 6.97
CA THR A 127 -3.68 -6.76 5.79
C THR A 127 -4.54 -7.22 4.61
N HIS A 128 -5.74 -7.74 4.89
CA HIS A 128 -6.67 -8.24 3.87
C HIS A 128 -7.14 -7.12 2.90
N HIS A 129 -7.33 -5.90 3.40
CA HIS A 129 -7.78 -4.76 2.60
C HIS A 129 -6.73 -4.39 1.55
N LEU A 130 -5.47 -4.27 1.98
CA LEU A 130 -4.36 -4.00 1.07
C LEU A 130 -4.20 -5.10 0.03
N SER A 131 -4.31 -6.37 0.44
CA SER A 131 -4.26 -7.52 -0.47
C SER A 131 -5.37 -7.45 -1.52
N THR A 132 -6.59 -7.08 -1.11
CA THR A 132 -7.74 -6.90 -2.01
C THR A 132 -7.51 -5.80 -3.02
N ILE A 133 -6.99 -4.65 -2.58
CA ILE A 133 -6.64 -3.53 -3.46
C ILE A 133 -5.57 -3.96 -4.46
N LEU A 134 -4.49 -4.61 -4.00
CA LEU A 134 -3.41 -5.05 -4.88
C LEU A 134 -3.90 -6.05 -5.93
N ARG A 135 -4.81 -6.96 -5.60
CA ARG A 135 -5.39 -7.93 -6.56
C ARG A 135 -6.19 -7.27 -7.68
N VAL A 136 -6.74 -6.08 -7.46
CA VAL A 136 -7.47 -5.34 -8.50
C VAL A 136 -6.51 -4.79 -9.57
N TYR A 137 -5.31 -4.38 -9.18
CA TYR A 137 -4.35 -3.73 -10.08
C TYR A 137 -3.20 -4.63 -10.52
N LEU A 138 -2.86 -5.65 -9.74
CA LEU A 138 -1.71 -6.53 -9.97
C LEU A 138 -2.16 -7.97 -10.13
N LYS A 139 -1.68 -8.63 -11.18
CA LYS A 139 -1.85 -10.07 -11.36
C LYS A 139 -0.86 -10.83 -10.47
N LYS A 140 -1.30 -11.99 -9.97
CA LYS A 140 -0.47 -12.90 -9.16
C LYS A 140 0.90 -13.18 -9.77
N GLU A 141 0.94 -13.53 -11.06
CA GLU A 141 2.18 -13.86 -11.75
C GLU A 141 3.17 -12.71 -11.76
N LEU A 142 2.71 -11.50 -12.05
CA LEU A 142 3.52 -10.28 -12.06
C LEU A 142 4.13 -10.00 -10.66
N VAL A 143 3.33 -10.18 -9.60
CA VAL A 143 3.81 -10.00 -8.22
C VAL A 143 4.90 -11.01 -7.87
N LEU A 144 4.74 -12.26 -8.30
CA LEU A 144 5.70 -13.32 -8.02
C LEU A 144 6.97 -13.22 -8.87
N SER A 145 6.88 -12.79 -10.12
CA SER A 145 8.03 -12.67 -11.04
C SER A 145 8.83 -11.39 -10.78
N THR A 146 8.15 -10.25 -10.60
CA THR A 146 8.77 -8.94 -10.86
C THR A 146 9.05 -8.13 -9.60
N PHE A 147 8.28 -8.32 -8.52
CA PHE A 147 8.34 -7.41 -7.37
C PHE A 147 8.99 -7.99 -6.12
N THR A 148 9.70 -7.12 -5.40
CA THR A 148 10.02 -7.29 -3.99
C THR A 148 9.45 -6.13 -3.17
N SER A 149 9.14 -6.41 -1.91
CA SER A 149 8.49 -5.42 -1.04
C SER A 149 9.40 -4.24 -0.65
N VAL A 150 10.69 -4.46 -0.40
CA VAL A 150 11.55 -3.44 0.26
C VAL A 150 12.96 -3.35 -0.33
N ARG A 151 13.59 -4.49 -0.65
CA ARG A 151 14.96 -4.54 -1.18
C ARG A 151 14.96 -5.31 -2.49
N ALA A 152 15.66 -4.79 -3.49
CA ALA A 152 15.90 -5.52 -4.73
C ALA A 152 16.56 -6.87 -4.40
N LYS A 153 16.07 -7.94 -5.02
CA LYS A 153 16.61 -9.29 -4.84
C LYS A 153 16.43 -10.04 -6.13
N ASN A 154 17.50 -10.64 -6.66
CA ASN A 154 17.48 -11.52 -7.83
C ASN A 154 16.69 -10.87 -8.98
N GLU A 155 17.12 -9.69 -9.44
CA GLU A 155 16.53 -8.94 -10.58
C GLU A 155 15.13 -8.36 -10.34
N LYS A 156 14.50 -8.62 -9.19
CA LYS A 156 13.18 -8.05 -8.88
C LYS A 156 13.26 -6.59 -8.48
N VAL A 157 12.33 -5.81 -9.03
CA VAL A 157 12.20 -4.38 -8.79
C VAL A 157 11.50 -4.16 -7.44
N PRO A 158 12.05 -3.31 -6.56
CA PRO A 158 11.37 -2.93 -5.33
C PRO A 158 10.14 -2.08 -5.63
N LEU A 159 8.96 -2.53 -5.17
CA LEU A 159 7.69 -1.83 -5.42
C LEU A 159 7.69 -0.41 -4.82
N LYS A 160 8.45 -0.19 -3.75
CA LYS A 160 8.53 1.11 -3.04
C LYS A 160 8.94 2.29 -3.95
N ASP A 161 9.66 2.01 -5.04
CA ASP A 161 10.23 3.04 -5.91
C ASP A 161 9.25 3.44 -7.04
N THR A 162 8.13 2.72 -7.17
CA THR A 162 7.08 2.95 -8.19
C THR A 162 6.15 4.10 -7.83
N HIS A 163 5.56 4.74 -8.85
CA HIS A 163 4.53 5.77 -8.67
C HIS A 163 3.25 5.19 -8.08
N PHE A 164 2.91 3.96 -8.43
CA PHE A 164 1.79 3.23 -7.86
C PHE A 164 1.94 3.05 -6.34
N TYR A 165 3.13 2.72 -5.83
CA TYR A 165 3.37 2.66 -4.39
C TYR A 165 3.15 4.01 -3.71
N LYS A 166 3.70 5.09 -4.27
CA LYS A 166 3.51 6.46 -3.74
C LYS A 166 2.03 6.84 -3.71
N CYS A 167 1.29 6.47 -4.75
CA CYS A 167 -0.15 6.66 -4.84
C CYS A 167 -0.89 5.88 -3.75
N LEU A 168 -0.58 4.60 -3.56
CA LEU A 168 -1.18 3.79 -2.49
C LEU A 168 -0.89 4.41 -1.12
N LEU A 169 0.38 4.69 -0.80
CA LEU A 169 0.77 5.25 0.48
C LEU A 169 0.03 6.55 0.77
N SER A 170 0.01 7.49 -0.19
CA SER A 170 -0.68 8.79 -0.06
C SER A 170 -2.17 8.63 0.24
N VAL A 171 -2.86 7.70 -0.41
CA VAL A 171 -4.29 7.48 -0.17
C VAL A 171 -4.51 6.86 1.21
N HIS A 172 -3.70 5.88 1.61
CA HIS A 172 -3.86 5.20 2.90
C HIS A 172 -3.54 6.12 4.08
N THR A 173 -2.46 6.90 4.01
CA THR A 173 -2.13 7.88 5.06
C THR A 173 -3.20 8.96 5.17
N ARG A 174 -3.78 9.39 4.05
CA ARG A 174 -4.86 10.39 4.04
C ARG A 174 -6.17 9.86 4.61
N VAL A 175 -6.55 8.61 4.31
CA VAL A 175 -7.82 8.03 4.78
C VAL A 175 -7.74 7.62 6.24
N LEU A 176 -6.61 7.04 6.67
CA LEU A 176 -6.46 6.48 8.02
C LEU A 176 -5.80 7.44 9.01
N GLY A 177 -5.22 8.53 8.52
CA GLY A 177 -4.55 9.56 9.33
C GLY A 177 -3.43 8.98 10.18
N GLU A 178 -3.44 9.31 11.46
CA GLU A 178 -2.45 8.90 12.45
C GLU A 178 -2.37 7.38 12.67
N ASN A 179 -3.43 6.64 12.30
CA ASN A 179 -3.44 5.19 12.44
C ASN A 179 -2.48 4.50 11.46
N MET A 180 -2.11 5.17 10.36
CA MET A 180 -1.27 4.61 9.30
C MET A 180 0.00 5.43 9.10
N SER A 181 1.11 4.94 9.67
CA SER A 181 2.45 5.43 9.34
C SER A 181 3.02 4.72 8.12
N GLU A 182 4.02 5.32 7.46
CA GLU A 182 4.69 4.68 6.34
C GLU A 182 5.31 3.33 6.74
N GLN A 183 5.88 3.23 7.94
CA GLN A 183 6.45 1.98 8.43
C GLN A 183 5.38 0.89 8.60
N LYS A 184 4.21 1.22 9.17
CA LYS A 184 3.08 0.30 9.26
C LYS A 184 2.61 -0.13 7.87
N PHE A 185 2.45 0.81 6.95
CA PHE A 185 2.05 0.54 5.57
C PHE A 185 3.02 -0.45 4.89
N ARG A 186 4.34 -0.24 5.02
CA ARG A 186 5.36 -1.15 4.49
C ARG A 186 5.26 -2.56 5.06
N VAL A 187 4.96 -2.71 6.35
CA VAL A 187 4.75 -4.02 7.00
C VAL A 187 3.52 -4.72 6.40
N HIS A 188 2.40 -4.02 6.27
CA HIS A 188 1.18 -4.57 5.64
C HIS A 188 1.40 -4.93 4.17
N LEU A 189 2.13 -4.10 3.43
CA LEU A 189 2.46 -4.35 2.04
C LEU A 189 3.32 -5.60 1.89
N LYS A 190 4.36 -5.75 2.73
CA LYS A 190 5.20 -6.94 2.75
C LYS A 190 4.38 -8.20 3.04
N ALA A 191 3.49 -8.16 4.04
CA ALA A 191 2.61 -9.27 4.35
C ALA A 191 1.69 -9.61 3.17
N SER A 192 1.12 -8.60 2.51
CA SER A 192 0.24 -8.77 1.35
C SER A 192 0.97 -9.40 0.16
N LEU A 193 2.20 -8.94 -0.14
CA LEU A 193 3.02 -9.51 -1.22
C LEU A 193 3.50 -10.93 -0.91
N ASN A 194 3.83 -11.23 0.34
CA ASN A 194 4.17 -12.60 0.74
C ASN A 194 2.97 -13.56 0.58
N SER A 195 1.76 -13.06 0.80
CA SER A 195 0.51 -13.80 0.57
C SER A 195 0.17 -14.00 -0.92
N ALA A 196 0.90 -13.36 -1.85
CA ALA A 196 0.61 -13.43 -3.29
C ALA A 196 0.64 -14.84 -3.86
N LYS A 197 1.45 -15.75 -3.27
CA LYS A 197 1.49 -17.17 -3.66
C LYS A 197 0.13 -17.86 -3.53
N ASP A 198 -0.68 -17.38 -2.59
CA ASP A 198 -1.98 -17.94 -2.24
C ASP A 198 -3.15 -17.20 -2.92
N TRP A 199 -2.86 -16.20 -3.76
CA TRP A 199 -3.89 -15.54 -4.57
C TRP A 199 -4.47 -16.54 -5.59
N ASP A 200 -5.71 -16.31 -6.00
CA ASP A 200 -6.45 -17.10 -6.99
C ASP A 200 -6.50 -18.60 -6.66
N GLY A 201 -6.77 -18.94 -5.40
CA GLY A 201 -6.92 -20.34 -4.97
C GLY A 201 -5.62 -21.12 -4.86
N GLY A 202 -4.45 -20.47 -4.84
CA GLY A 202 -3.14 -21.13 -4.79
C GLY A 202 -2.90 -22.10 -3.63
N ARG A 203 -3.70 -22.06 -2.55
CA ARG A 203 -3.68 -23.08 -1.48
C ARG A 203 -4.42 -24.35 -1.86
N ALA A 204 -5.52 -24.25 -2.62
CA ALA A 204 -6.33 -25.38 -3.03
C ALA A 204 -5.53 -26.34 -3.93
N PHE A 205 -4.70 -25.78 -4.81
CA PHE A 205 -3.82 -26.55 -5.71
C PHE A 205 -2.68 -27.31 -5.02
N ARG A 206 -2.42 -27.11 -3.72
CA ARG A 206 -1.35 -27.85 -3.00
C ARG A 206 -1.87 -29.06 -2.22
N ARG A 207 -3.19 -29.23 -2.13
CA ARG A 207 -3.84 -30.28 -1.34
C ARG A 207 -4.44 -31.38 -2.21
N GLY A 208 -4.34 -31.27 -3.53
CA GLY A 208 -4.67 -32.32 -4.49
C GLY A 208 -3.41 -32.84 -5.14
#